data_AF-A0A917M0X6-F1
#
_entry.id   AF-A0A917M0X6-F1
#
_cell.length_a   1.000
_cell.length_b   1.000
_cell.length_c   1.000
_cell.angle_alpha   90.00
_cell.angle_beta   90.00
_cell.angle_gamma   90.00
#
_symmetry.space_group_name_H-M   'P 1'
#
loop_
_entity.id
_entity.type
_entity.pdbx_description
1 polymer ?
#
loop_
_entity_poly.entity_id
_entity_poly.type
_entity_poly.pdbx_seq_one_letter_code
_entity_poly.pdbx_strand_id
1 'polypeptide(L)'
;MKKYTKGSWKTFLKDPPWWFKEVIIAVFLSLLLLSFQNSIEQQREINSQNVERQLATQAERQENVRFIREKSSPDNLLRQFSDFDISGQSLNGLILFEADFSNTNLSSASLRMANLSRSLFSGADMRGADLRGADLSYSSLNGWKKDLGPKGDESSQQLPFVPANLSGARLEGATFSGAKLFGVDFSGSSVQGANLEGACHDESTTWPAGFTPPPSRTPPHECGIFAIPRDIESIESVE
;
A
#
# COMPACT_ATOMS: atom_id res chain seq x y z
N MET A 1 -18.80 -2.51 76.02
CA MET A 1 -17.79 -3.15 75.14
C MET A 1 -18.02 -4.65 75.11
N LYS A 2 -18.69 -5.20 74.08
CA LYS A 2 -18.83 -6.67 73.91
C LYS A 2 -17.65 -7.17 73.07
N LYS A 3 -16.84 -8.06 73.66
CA LYS A 3 -15.72 -8.76 73.02
C LYS A 3 -16.26 -9.69 71.93
N TYR A 4 -15.98 -9.39 70.67
CA TYR A 4 -16.21 -10.31 69.57
C TYR A 4 -15.17 -11.44 69.62
N THR A 5 -15.66 -12.67 69.66
CA THR A 5 -14.90 -13.90 69.93
C THR A 5 -14.27 -14.46 68.66
N LYS A 6 -12.95 -14.71 68.70
CA LYS A 6 -12.15 -15.34 67.61
C LYS A 6 -12.51 -16.82 67.31
N GLY A 7 -13.52 -17.41 67.97
CA GLY A 7 -13.88 -18.84 67.86
C GLY A 7 -15.09 -19.16 66.98
N SER A 8 -15.89 -18.17 66.60
CA SER A 8 -17.21 -18.37 65.95
C SER A 8 -17.12 -18.87 64.49
N TRP A 9 -16.02 -18.54 63.80
CA TRP A 9 -15.86 -18.84 62.37
C TRP A 9 -15.55 -20.31 62.07
N LYS A 10 -14.81 -20.99 62.96
CA LYS A 10 -14.39 -22.39 62.75
C LYS A 10 -15.54 -23.40 62.92
N THR A 11 -16.55 -23.07 63.73
CA THR A 11 -17.74 -23.91 63.92
C THR A 11 -18.78 -23.67 62.84
N PHE A 12 -18.95 -22.42 62.39
CA PHE A 12 -19.86 -22.06 61.29
C PHE A 12 -19.50 -22.74 59.96
N LEU A 13 -18.20 -22.91 59.68
CA LEU A 13 -17.72 -23.59 58.46
C LEU A 13 -17.85 -25.12 58.51
N LYS A 14 -17.96 -25.73 59.70
CA LYS A 14 -18.12 -27.18 59.83
C LYS A 14 -19.54 -27.64 59.52
N ASP A 15 -20.55 -26.89 59.98
CA ASP A 15 -21.97 -27.15 59.72
C ASP A 15 -22.69 -25.83 59.33
N PRO A 16 -22.52 -25.36 58.09
CA PRO A 16 -23.12 -24.10 57.67
C PRO A 16 -24.65 -24.22 57.62
N PRO A 17 -25.38 -23.14 57.97
CA PRO A 17 -26.83 -23.07 57.79
C PRO A 17 -27.25 -23.36 56.35
N TRP A 18 -28.43 -23.93 56.16
CA TRP A 18 -28.93 -24.33 54.83
C TRP A 18 -28.92 -23.18 53.80
N TRP A 19 -29.21 -21.94 54.23
CA TRP A 19 -29.26 -20.75 53.38
C TRP A 19 -27.87 -20.28 52.90
N PHE A 20 -26.78 -20.69 53.56
CA PHE A 20 -25.43 -20.22 53.23
C PHE A 20 -24.94 -20.72 51.87
N LYS A 21 -25.29 -21.96 51.51
CA LYS A 21 -24.97 -22.53 50.18
C LYS A 21 -25.68 -21.76 49.06
N GLU A 22 -26.94 -21.41 49.25
CA GLU A 22 -27.73 -20.62 48.30
C GLU A 22 -27.12 -19.23 48.08
N VAL A 23 -26.68 -18.57 49.17
CA VAL A 23 -26.01 -17.27 49.07
C VAL A 23 -24.69 -17.36 48.30
N ILE A 24 -23.88 -18.39 48.54
CA ILE A 24 -22.63 -18.59 47.80
C ILE A 24 -22.91 -18.83 46.31
N ILE A 25 -23.88 -19.69 45.99
CA ILE A 25 -24.28 -19.97 44.61
C ILE A 25 -24.77 -18.69 43.94
N ALA A 26 -25.60 -17.89 44.60
CA ALA A 26 -26.10 -16.62 44.08
C ALA A 26 -24.97 -15.62 43.80
N VAL A 27 -24.01 -15.48 44.72
CA VAL A 27 -22.84 -14.62 44.52
C VAL A 27 -21.99 -15.11 43.34
N PHE A 28 -21.75 -16.42 43.25
CA PHE A 28 -20.96 -17.00 42.16
C PHE A 28 -21.65 -16.82 40.80
N LEU A 29 -22.96 -17.07 40.72
CA LEU A 29 -23.76 -16.84 39.51
C LEU A 29 -23.78 -15.37 39.13
N SER A 30 -23.89 -14.46 40.10
CA SER A 30 -23.84 -13.01 39.85
C SER A 30 -22.49 -12.59 39.27
N LEU A 31 -21.39 -13.08 39.84
CA LEU A 31 -20.04 -12.78 39.33
C LEU A 31 -19.82 -13.37 37.94
N LEU A 32 -20.33 -14.58 37.69
CA LEU A 32 -20.27 -15.24 36.38
C LEU A 32 -21.04 -14.44 35.32
N LEU A 33 -22.26 -13.98 35.65
CA LEU A 33 -23.07 -13.15 34.76
C LEU A 33 -22.41 -11.81 34.46
N LEU A 34 -21.87 -11.14 35.47
CA LEU A 34 -21.14 -9.88 35.31
C LEU A 34 -19.89 -10.06 34.44
N SER A 35 -19.13 -11.14 34.66
CA SER A 35 -17.96 -11.47 33.85
C SER A 35 -18.35 -11.72 32.39
N PHE A 36 -19.44 -12.44 32.15
CA PHE A 36 -19.94 -12.72 30.82
C PHE A 36 -20.42 -11.45 30.09
N GLN A 37 -21.16 -10.58 30.78
CA GLN A 37 -21.59 -9.28 30.24
C GLN A 37 -20.40 -8.40 29.87
N ASN A 38 -19.42 -8.26 30.77
CA ASN A 38 -18.21 -7.50 30.50
C ASN A 38 -17.41 -8.07 29.31
N SER A 39 -17.36 -9.40 29.17
CA SER A 39 -16.72 -10.05 28.02
C SER A 39 -17.45 -9.73 26.70
N ILE A 40 -18.78 -9.75 26.69
CA ILE A 40 -19.59 -9.37 25.51
C ILE A 40 -19.34 -7.90 25.15
N GLU A 41 -19.32 -7.01 26.14
CA GLU A 41 -19.10 -5.57 25.91
C GLU A 41 -17.72 -5.31 25.30
N GLN A 42 -16.67 -5.96 25.83
CA GLN A 42 -15.32 -5.88 25.25
C GLN A 42 -15.29 -6.34 23.79
N GLN A 43 -15.97 -7.44 23.47
CA GLN A 43 -16.05 -7.91 22.08
C GLN A 43 -16.82 -6.93 21.18
N ARG A 44 -17.90 -6.31 21.68
CA ARG A 44 -18.64 -5.29 20.92
C ARG A 44 -17.79 -4.07 20.64
N GLU A 45 -17.01 -3.60 21.61
CA GLU A 45 -16.13 -2.45 21.45
C GLU A 45 -15.02 -2.72 20.44
N ILE A 46 -14.37 -3.88 20.53
CA ILE A 46 -13.35 -4.31 19.54
C ILE A 46 -13.96 -4.39 18.14
N ASN A 47 -15.16 -4.97 18.01
CA ASN A 47 -15.85 -5.06 16.73
C ASN A 47 -16.20 -3.68 16.18
N SER A 48 -16.65 -2.75 17.03
CA SER A 48 -16.93 -1.36 16.64
C SER A 48 -15.67 -0.66 16.13
N GLN A 49 -14.55 -0.76 16.86
CA GLN A 49 -13.28 -0.18 16.46
C GLN A 49 -12.76 -0.78 15.14
N ASN A 50 -12.93 -2.09 14.93
CA ASN A 50 -12.54 -2.74 13.68
C ASN A 50 -13.38 -2.24 12.50
N VAL A 51 -14.69 -2.08 12.67
CA VAL A 51 -15.58 -1.52 11.64
C VAL A 51 -15.21 -0.08 11.33
N GLU A 52 -14.99 0.76 12.35
CA GLU A 52 -14.60 2.16 12.16
C GLU A 52 -13.25 2.29 11.42
N ARG A 53 -12.26 1.47 11.77
CA ARG A 53 -10.98 1.44 11.05
C ARG A 53 -11.16 1.05 9.59
N GLN A 54 -11.97 0.03 9.32
CA GLN A 54 -12.28 -0.38 7.94
C GLN A 54 -12.97 0.73 7.15
N LEU A 55 -13.95 1.40 7.77
CA LEU A 55 -14.64 2.54 7.15
C LEU A 55 -13.68 3.71 6.89
N ALA A 56 -12.79 4.03 7.83
CA ALA A 56 -11.79 5.07 7.66
C ALA A 56 -10.83 4.77 6.50
N THR A 57 -10.28 3.55 6.43
CA THR A 57 -9.43 3.12 5.31
C THR A 57 -10.17 3.15 3.98
N GLN A 58 -11.44 2.74 3.96
CA GLN A 58 -12.25 2.78 2.74
C GLN A 58 -12.55 4.23 2.30
N ALA A 59 -12.83 5.13 3.25
CA ALA A 59 -13.08 6.53 2.96
C ALA A 59 -11.82 7.22 2.39
N GLU A 60 -10.66 6.99 3.02
CA GLU A 60 -9.36 7.48 2.54
C GLU A 60 -9.08 6.99 1.13
N ARG A 61 -9.27 5.69 0.86
CA ARG A 61 -9.10 5.12 -0.47
C ARG A 61 -10.03 5.74 -1.51
N GLN A 62 -11.29 6.00 -1.15
CA GLN A 62 -12.24 6.66 -2.05
C GLN A 62 -11.85 8.10 -2.33
N GLU A 63 -11.33 8.81 -1.34
CA GLU A 63 -10.81 10.16 -1.51
C GLU A 63 -9.57 10.18 -2.42
N ASN A 64 -8.62 9.26 -2.21
CA ASN A 64 -7.45 9.11 -3.07
C ASN A 64 -7.83 8.86 -4.54
N VAL A 65 -8.79 7.97 -4.80
CA VAL A 65 -9.31 7.73 -6.15
C VAL A 65 -10.00 8.96 -6.73
N ARG A 66 -10.81 9.65 -5.93
CA ARG A 66 -11.48 10.89 -6.35
C ARG A 66 -10.46 11.94 -6.76
N PHE A 67 -9.42 12.14 -5.95
CA PHE A 67 -8.35 13.09 -6.22
C PHE A 67 -7.61 12.75 -7.51
N ILE A 68 -7.24 11.48 -7.74
CA ILE A 68 -6.59 11.05 -8.98
C ILE A 68 -7.49 11.32 -10.20
N ARG A 69 -8.79 11.02 -10.09
CA ARG A 69 -9.75 11.26 -11.18
C ARG A 69 -9.91 12.75 -11.50
N GLU A 70 -9.89 13.60 -10.48
CA GLU A 70 -9.92 15.05 -10.65
C GLU A 70 -8.66 15.57 -11.37
N LYS A 71 -7.49 14.98 -11.06
CA LYS A 71 -6.21 15.35 -11.67
C LYS A 71 -5.92 14.66 -13.01
N SER A 72 -6.76 13.73 -13.43
CA SER A 72 -6.69 13.09 -14.75
C SER A 72 -7.09 14.09 -15.82
N SER A 73 -6.11 14.64 -16.54
CA SER A 73 -6.31 15.65 -17.58
C SER A 73 -5.21 15.53 -18.64
N PRO A 74 -5.45 15.89 -19.91
CA PRO A 74 -4.36 16.10 -20.87
C PRO A 74 -3.45 17.29 -20.50
N ASP A 75 -3.89 18.17 -19.60
CA ASP A 75 -3.09 19.33 -19.19
C ASP A 75 -1.88 18.91 -18.35
N ASN A 76 -0.79 19.67 -18.48
CA ASN A 76 0.41 19.47 -17.69
C ASN A 76 0.20 19.97 -16.26
N LEU A 77 -0.26 19.08 -15.39
CA LEU A 77 -0.46 19.33 -13.97
C LEU A 77 0.57 18.53 -13.18
N LEU A 78 1.14 19.12 -12.14
CA LEU A 78 1.86 18.36 -11.13
C LEU A 78 0.90 17.35 -10.50
N ARG A 79 1.19 16.07 -10.71
CA ARG A 79 0.41 14.93 -10.20
C ARG A 79 1.26 14.18 -9.18
N GLN A 80 0.99 14.44 -7.91
CA GLN A 80 1.65 13.77 -6.80
C GLN A 80 0.64 12.82 -6.14
N PHE A 81 0.86 11.53 -6.31
CA PHE A 81 0.05 10.44 -5.74
C PHE A 81 0.92 9.50 -4.89
N SER A 82 2.10 9.97 -4.50
CA SER A 82 3.07 9.26 -3.69
C SER A 82 2.42 8.80 -2.38
N ASP A 83 2.76 7.59 -1.94
CA ASP A 83 2.26 6.99 -0.69
C ASP A 83 0.73 6.72 -0.62
N PHE A 84 -0.03 6.91 -1.70
CA PHE A 84 -1.47 6.63 -1.70
C PHE A 84 -1.77 5.12 -1.57
N ASP A 85 -2.83 4.76 -0.82
CA ASP A 85 -3.49 3.46 -0.97
C ASP A 85 -4.67 3.57 -1.92
N ILE A 86 -4.55 2.90 -3.07
CA ILE A 86 -5.59 2.75 -4.10
C ILE A 86 -5.69 1.30 -4.58
N SER A 87 -5.38 0.37 -3.69
CA SER A 87 -5.48 -1.07 -3.95
C SER A 87 -6.89 -1.50 -4.37
N GLY A 88 -6.95 -2.33 -5.39
CA GLY A 88 -8.20 -2.84 -5.97
C GLY A 88 -9.07 -1.80 -6.67
N GLN A 89 -8.62 -0.55 -6.82
CA GLN A 89 -9.43 0.53 -7.39
C GLN A 89 -9.34 0.59 -8.91
N SER A 90 -10.34 1.21 -9.55
CA SER A 90 -10.36 1.39 -11.00
C SER A 90 -9.95 2.81 -11.40
N LEU A 91 -8.87 2.87 -12.18
CA LEU A 91 -8.24 4.02 -12.82
C LEU A 91 -8.18 3.84 -14.35
N ASN A 92 -9.09 3.04 -14.90
CA ASN A 92 -9.10 2.68 -16.32
C ASN A 92 -9.25 3.91 -17.22
N GLY A 93 -8.39 3.99 -18.24
CA GLY A 93 -8.43 5.05 -19.26
C GLY A 93 -8.08 6.45 -18.77
N LEU A 94 -7.61 6.61 -17.52
CA LEU A 94 -7.22 7.91 -17.00
C LEU A 94 -5.95 8.42 -17.68
N ILE A 95 -5.84 9.75 -17.75
CA ILE A 95 -4.70 10.46 -18.33
C ILE A 95 -3.82 10.96 -17.18
N LEU A 96 -2.78 10.20 -16.86
CA LEU A 96 -1.93 10.35 -15.67
C LEU A 96 -0.44 10.41 -16.05
N PHE A 97 -0.12 10.90 -17.25
CA PHE A 97 1.27 11.08 -17.69
C PHE A 97 2.04 11.98 -16.72
N GLU A 98 3.34 11.74 -16.55
CA GLU A 98 4.22 12.49 -15.63
C GLU A 98 3.77 12.49 -14.15
N ALA A 99 2.88 11.57 -13.75
CA ALA A 99 2.47 11.41 -12.36
C ALA A 99 3.52 10.69 -11.50
N ASP A 100 3.62 11.10 -10.24
CA ASP A 100 4.40 10.40 -9.21
C ASP A 100 3.52 9.42 -8.43
N PHE A 101 3.75 8.12 -8.63
CA PHE A 101 3.17 7.00 -7.88
C PHE A 101 4.22 6.30 -6.99
N SER A 102 5.25 7.02 -6.55
CA SER A 102 6.27 6.45 -5.69
C SER A 102 5.66 5.95 -4.36
N ASN A 103 6.03 4.73 -3.96
CA ASN A 103 5.51 4.03 -2.77
C ASN A 103 3.98 3.82 -2.74
N THR A 104 3.27 4.07 -3.84
CA THR A 104 1.81 3.88 -3.90
C THR A 104 1.46 2.39 -3.84
N ASN A 105 0.41 2.04 -3.09
CA ASN A 105 -0.20 0.72 -3.16
C ASN A 105 -1.25 0.67 -4.29
N LEU A 106 -0.85 0.11 -5.42
CA LEU A 106 -1.63 -0.16 -6.62
C LEU A 106 -2.01 -1.65 -6.74
N SER A 107 -1.84 -2.45 -5.67
CA SER A 107 -2.06 -3.89 -5.74
C SER A 107 -3.49 -4.20 -6.17
N SER A 108 -3.64 -5.11 -7.14
CA SER A 108 -4.93 -5.46 -7.76
C SER A 108 -5.71 -4.30 -8.39
N ALA A 109 -5.14 -3.10 -8.52
CA ALA A 109 -5.81 -1.98 -9.17
C ALA A 109 -5.98 -2.22 -10.67
N SER A 110 -7.00 -1.62 -11.27
CA SER A 110 -7.28 -1.68 -12.71
C SER A 110 -6.86 -0.36 -13.37
N LEU A 111 -5.80 -0.41 -14.17
CA LEU A 111 -5.16 0.70 -14.90
C LEU A 111 -5.26 0.46 -16.42
N ARG A 112 -6.25 -0.30 -16.87
CA ARG A 112 -6.40 -0.68 -18.28
C ARG A 112 -6.49 0.55 -19.16
N MET A 113 -5.74 0.58 -20.25
CA MET A 113 -5.72 1.69 -21.21
C MET A 113 -5.37 3.06 -20.59
N ALA A 114 -4.83 3.11 -19.36
CA ALA A 114 -4.42 4.37 -18.75
C ALA A 114 -3.14 4.88 -19.41
N ASN A 115 -3.03 6.21 -19.54
CA ASN A 115 -1.78 6.84 -19.94
C ASN A 115 -0.97 7.17 -18.67
N LEU A 116 0.10 6.41 -18.45
CA LEU A 116 1.07 6.52 -17.35
C LEU A 116 2.48 6.82 -17.91
N SER A 117 2.54 7.36 -19.12
CA SER A 117 3.81 7.66 -19.77
C SER A 117 4.59 8.67 -18.93
N ARG A 118 5.91 8.47 -18.82
CA ARG A 118 6.82 9.31 -18.01
C ARG A 118 6.51 9.39 -16.51
N SER A 119 5.64 8.53 -15.98
CA SER A 119 5.35 8.48 -14.55
C SER A 119 6.49 7.86 -13.73
N LEU A 120 6.49 8.12 -12.42
CA LEU A 120 7.39 7.50 -11.45
C LEU A 120 6.66 6.42 -10.65
N PHE A 121 7.30 5.27 -10.45
CA PHE A 121 6.75 4.13 -9.70
C PHE A 121 7.78 3.52 -8.72
N SER A 122 8.78 4.30 -8.30
CA SER A 122 9.77 3.82 -7.33
C SER A 122 9.06 3.33 -6.07
N GLY A 123 9.26 2.06 -5.70
CA GLY A 123 8.64 1.44 -4.52
C GLY A 123 7.15 1.14 -4.65
N ALA A 124 6.54 1.34 -5.82
CA ALA A 124 5.11 1.08 -6.01
C ALA A 124 4.81 -0.42 -5.95
N ASP A 125 3.75 -0.79 -5.24
CA ASP A 125 3.22 -2.16 -5.22
C ASP A 125 2.12 -2.29 -6.28
N MET A 126 2.42 -2.93 -7.41
CA MET A 126 1.48 -3.21 -8.51
C MET A 126 1.17 -4.70 -8.63
N ARG A 127 1.31 -5.48 -7.54
CA ARG A 127 1.05 -6.93 -7.55
C ARG A 127 -0.36 -7.23 -8.01
N GLY A 128 -0.49 -8.09 -9.02
CA GLY A 128 -1.80 -8.46 -9.58
C GLY A 128 -2.58 -7.33 -10.25
N ALA A 129 -1.96 -6.16 -10.47
CA ALA A 129 -2.63 -5.04 -11.14
C ALA A 129 -2.98 -5.39 -12.60
N ASP A 130 -4.06 -4.80 -13.10
CA ASP A 130 -4.51 -4.97 -14.48
C ASP A 130 -4.12 -3.75 -15.32
N LEU A 131 -3.02 -3.87 -16.04
CA LEU A 131 -2.37 -2.84 -16.85
C LEU A 131 -2.54 -3.11 -18.35
N ARG A 132 -3.50 -3.95 -18.75
CA ARG A 132 -3.73 -4.29 -20.15
C ARG A 132 -3.94 -3.05 -21.02
N GLY A 133 -3.10 -2.91 -22.05
CA GLY A 133 -3.11 -1.76 -22.95
C GLY A 133 -2.72 -0.43 -22.33
N ALA A 134 -2.21 -0.40 -21.09
CA ALA A 134 -1.71 0.82 -20.46
C ALA A 134 -0.43 1.30 -21.15
N ASP A 135 -0.23 2.61 -21.19
CA ASP A 135 0.99 3.23 -21.71
C ASP A 135 1.90 3.64 -20.56
N LEU A 136 3.00 2.93 -20.34
CA LEU A 136 4.07 3.23 -19.39
C LEU A 136 5.34 3.66 -20.11
N SER A 137 5.25 4.17 -21.34
CA SER A 137 6.43 4.60 -22.11
C SER A 137 7.24 5.62 -21.33
N TYR A 138 8.56 5.47 -21.33
CA TYR A 138 9.52 6.36 -20.65
C TYR A 138 9.29 6.54 -19.14
N SER A 139 8.52 5.67 -18.50
CA SER A 139 8.31 5.70 -17.05
C SER A 139 9.53 5.16 -16.29
N SER A 140 9.63 5.55 -15.02
CA SER A 140 10.69 5.13 -14.10
C SER A 140 10.11 4.17 -13.06
N LEU A 141 10.35 2.87 -13.24
CA LEU A 141 9.94 1.82 -12.29
C LEU A 141 11.11 1.32 -11.44
N ASN A 142 12.32 1.74 -11.78
CA ASN A 142 13.48 1.53 -10.95
C ASN A 142 13.36 2.38 -9.68
N GLY A 143 13.90 1.88 -8.56
CA GLY A 143 13.98 2.67 -7.33
C GLY A 143 14.90 3.90 -7.43
N TRP A 144 15.53 4.15 -8.57
CA TRP A 144 16.68 5.06 -8.68
C TRP A 144 16.22 6.49 -8.95
N LYS A 145 16.20 7.32 -7.91
CA LYS A 145 15.93 8.77 -8.04
C LYS A 145 17.11 9.57 -8.65
N LYS A 146 18.27 8.95 -8.86
CA LYS A 146 19.50 9.64 -9.32
C LYS A 146 19.38 10.29 -10.71
N ASP A 147 18.45 9.84 -11.53
CA ASP A 147 18.21 10.45 -12.85
C ASP A 147 17.43 11.78 -12.78
N LEU A 148 16.99 12.22 -11.59
CA LEU A 148 16.25 13.47 -11.38
C LEU A 148 17.08 14.57 -10.67
N GLY A 149 18.34 14.32 -10.32
CA GLY A 149 19.19 15.25 -9.56
C GLY A 149 20.39 15.78 -10.36
N PRO A 150 20.96 16.95 -10.00
CA PRO A 150 22.24 17.37 -10.55
C PRO A 150 23.34 16.38 -10.12
N LYS A 151 24.39 16.22 -10.92
CA LYS A 151 25.57 15.43 -10.56
C LYS A 151 26.23 16.05 -9.30
N GLY A 152 26.06 15.41 -8.15
CA GLY A 152 26.63 15.78 -6.85
C GLY A 152 25.57 15.50 -5.80
N ASP A 153 25.71 14.57 -4.86
CA ASP A 153 26.90 14.24 -4.08
C ASP A 153 26.94 12.74 -3.79
N GLU A 154 28.14 12.14 -3.74
CA GLU A 154 28.34 10.71 -3.44
C GLU A 154 28.03 10.33 -1.98
N SER A 155 27.48 11.26 -1.19
CA SER A 155 27.27 11.13 0.25
C SER A 155 25.79 11.04 0.67
N SER A 156 24.83 11.13 -0.24
CA SER A 156 23.43 10.82 0.09
C SER A 156 23.35 9.32 0.38
N GLN A 157 23.19 8.97 1.66
CA GLN A 157 23.00 7.60 2.13
C GLN A 157 22.08 6.86 1.16
N GLN A 158 22.56 5.73 0.65
CA GLN A 158 21.77 4.77 -0.13
C GLN A 158 20.56 4.38 0.73
N LEU A 159 19.45 5.11 0.61
CA LEU A 159 18.17 4.57 1.00
C LEU A 159 18.01 3.26 0.20
N PRO A 160 17.49 2.19 0.81
CA PRO A 160 17.19 0.96 0.07
C PRO A 160 16.08 1.31 -0.92
N PHE A 161 16.50 1.68 -2.12
CA PHE A 161 15.61 2.07 -3.19
C PHE A 161 14.92 0.81 -3.70
N VAL A 162 13.64 0.66 -3.37
CA VAL A 162 12.85 -0.51 -3.73
C VAL A 162 12.31 -0.32 -5.15
N PRO A 163 12.63 -1.21 -6.12
CA PRO A 163 11.99 -1.19 -7.43
C PRO A 163 10.49 -1.48 -7.33
N ALA A 164 9.73 -1.11 -8.37
CA ALA A 164 8.31 -1.48 -8.42
C ALA A 164 8.12 -3.02 -8.43
N ASN A 165 7.01 -3.48 -7.85
CA ASN A 165 6.63 -4.90 -7.89
C ASN A 165 5.43 -5.09 -8.83
N LEU A 166 5.63 -5.78 -9.95
CA LEU A 166 4.63 -6.16 -10.95
C LEU A 166 4.34 -7.65 -10.96
N SER A 167 4.67 -8.38 -9.89
CA SER A 167 4.44 -9.83 -9.84
C SER A 167 2.94 -10.15 -9.96
N GLY A 168 2.63 -11.12 -10.80
CA GLY A 168 1.25 -11.50 -11.15
C GLY A 168 0.45 -10.44 -11.91
N ALA A 169 1.04 -9.30 -12.29
CA ALA A 169 0.32 -8.25 -13.02
C ALA A 169 -0.07 -8.71 -14.44
N ARG A 170 -1.16 -8.13 -14.95
CA ARG A 170 -1.65 -8.38 -16.31
C ARG A 170 -1.17 -7.28 -17.23
N LEU A 171 -0.25 -7.62 -18.13
CA LEU A 171 0.51 -6.67 -18.95
C LEU A 171 0.25 -6.86 -20.44
N GLU A 172 -0.82 -7.57 -20.83
CA GLU A 172 -1.07 -7.87 -22.22
C GLU A 172 -1.32 -6.58 -23.02
N GLY A 173 -0.50 -6.35 -24.04
CA GLY A 173 -0.54 -5.14 -24.86
C GLY A 173 -0.10 -3.85 -24.16
N ALA A 174 0.44 -3.92 -22.93
CA ALA A 174 0.99 -2.75 -22.25
C ALA A 174 2.27 -2.24 -22.96
N THR A 175 2.50 -0.93 -22.94
CA THR A 175 3.68 -0.32 -23.55
C THR A 175 4.67 0.11 -22.48
N PHE A 176 5.90 -0.37 -22.58
CA PHE A 176 7.04 -0.04 -21.71
C PHE A 176 8.21 0.53 -22.54
N SER A 177 7.92 1.10 -23.71
CA SER A 177 8.99 1.59 -24.60
C SER A 177 9.82 2.66 -23.90
N GLY A 178 11.14 2.47 -23.87
CA GLY A 178 12.04 3.39 -23.15
C GLY A 178 11.91 3.42 -21.62
N ALA A 179 11.11 2.55 -21.01
CA ALA A 179 10.91 2.52 -19.56
C ALA A 179 12.16 1.99 -18.82
N LYS A 180 12.36 2.46 -17.58
CA LYS A 180 13.44 2.01 -16.71
C LYS A 180 12.93 0.92 -15.78
N LEU A 181 13.41 -0.30 -15.99
CA LEU A 181 12.92 -1.53 -15.37
C LEU A 181 13.95 -2.20 -14.44
N PHE A 182 15.07 -1.55 -14.15
CA PHE A 182 16.11 -2.09 -13.26
C PHE A 182 15.54 -2.55 -11.92
N GLY A 183 15.73 -3.84 -11.61
CA GLY A 183 15.29 -4.46 -10.36
C GLY A 183 13.79 -4.76 -10.26
N VAL A 184 13.00 -4.46 -11.30
CA VAL A 184 11.55 -4.66 -11.27
C VAL A 184 11.22 -6.15 -11.27
N ASP A 185 10.24 -6.54 -10.45
CA ASP A 185 9.75 -7.91 -10.37
C ASP A 185 8.53 -8.12 -11.27
N PHE A 186 8.69 -8.86 -12.36
CA PHE A 186 7.62 -9.30 -13.27
C PHE A 186 7.24 -10.78 -13.08
N SER A 187 7.64 -11.43 -11.98
CA SER A 187 7.38 -12.86 -11.76
C SER A 187 5.89 -13.19 -11.85
N GLY A 188 5.54 -14.21 -12.65
CA GLY A 188 4.14 -14.62 -12.86
C GLY A 188 3.25 -13.61 -13.60
N SER A 189 3.79 -12.51 -14.11
CA SER A 189 3.03 -11.55 -14.92
C SER A 189 2.77 -12.05 -16.35
N SER A 190 1.70 -11.58 -16.97
CA SER A 190 1.37 -11.87 -18.37
C SER A 190 1.85 -10.76 -19.30
N VAL A 191 3.06 -10.89 -19.83
CA VAL A 191 3.73 -9.90 -20.71
C VAL A 191 3.46 -10.13 -22.21
N GLN A 192 2.49 -10.97 -22.57
CA GLN A 192 2.23 -11.30 -23.98
C GLN A 192 1.80 -10.06 -24.77
N GLY A 193 2.52 -9.73 -25.84
CA GLY A 193 2.26 -8.56 -26.66
C GLY A 193 2.62 -7.23 -26.01
N ALA A 194 3.28 -7.24 -24.85
CA ALA A 194 3.82 -6.01 -24.26
C ALA A 194 4.95 -5.45 -25.15
N ASN A 195 4.97 -4.14 -25.36
CA ASN A 195 6.03 -3.48 -26.10
C ASN A 195 7.16 -3.05 -25.17
N LEU A 196 8.32 -3.72 -25.25
CA LEU A 196 9.52 -3.43 -24.46
C LEU A 196 10.63 -2.78 -25.29
N GLU A 197 10.32 -2.22 -26.46
CA GLU A 197 11.30 -1.62 -27.35
C GLU A 197 12.05 -0.46 -26.66
N GLY A 198 13.38 -0.57 -26.58
CA GLY A 198 14.24 0.43 -25.96
C GLY A 198 14.11 0.50 -24.43
N ALA A 199 13.40 -0.42 -23.80
CA ALA A 199 13.35 -0.52 -22.34
C ALA A 199 14.74 -0.84 -21.77
N CYS A 200 14.99 -0.34 -20.57
CA CYS A 200 16.24 -0.49 -19.86
C CYS A 200 16.08 -1.45 -18.69
N HIS A 201 16.77 -2.58 -18.76
CA HIS A 201 16.81 -3.61 -17.73
C HIS A 201 18.22 -4.18 -17.58
N ASP A 202 18.44 -4.93 -16.51
CA ASP A 202 19.68 -5.63 -16.21
C ASP A 202 19.38 -6.98 -15.54
N GLU A 203 20.44 -7.65 -15.07
CA GLU A 203 20.35 -8.94 -14.37
C GLU A 203 19.54 -8.91 -13.06
N SER A 204 19.26 -7.73 -12.49
CA SER A 204 18.43 -7.59 -11.29
C SER A 204 16.93 -7.61 -11.61
N THR A 205 16.56 -7.44 -12.88
CA THR A 205 15.16 -7.45 -13.33
C THR A 205 14.65 -8.89 -13.40
N THR A 206 13.58 -9.20 -12.69
CA THR A 206 13.01 -10.55 -12.68
C THR A 206 11.91 -10.66 -13.73
N TRP A 207 12.06 -11.59 -14.67
CA TRP A 207 11.11 -11.83 -15.76
C TRP A 207 10.21 -13.05 -15.48
N PRO A 208 9.00 -13.13 -16.07
CA PRO A 208 8.16 -14.31 -15.93
C PRO A 208 8.81 -15.54 -16.59
N ALA A 209 8.55 -16.73 -16.03
CA ALA A 209 9.14 -17.97 -16.52
C ALA A 209 8.83 -18.20 -18.02
N GLY A 210 9.86 -18.55 -18.79
CA GLY A 210 9.74 -18.80 -20.24
C GLY A 210 9.66 -17.54 -21.10
N PHE A 211 9.77 -16.35 -20.51
CA PHE A 211 9.88 -15.10 -21.26
C PHE A 211 11.34 -14.72 -21.48
N THR A 212 11.65 -14.22 -22.69
CA THR A 212 12.96 -13.64 -23.01
C THR A 212 12.74 -12.18 -23.40
N PRO A 213 13.24 -11.21 -22.62
CA PRO A 213 13.09 -9.80 -22.94
C PRO A 213 13.91 -9.43 -24.19
N PRO A 214 13.52 -8.38 -24.93
CA PRO A 214 14.38 -7.82 -25.96
C PRO A 214 15.69 -7.26 -25.35
N PRO A 215 16.73 -7.03 -26.16
CA PRO A 215 17.96 -6.43 -25.69
C PRO A 215 17.71 -5.13 -24.93
N SER A 216 18.33 -5.00 -23.76
CA SER A 216 18.28 -3.77 -22.97
C SER A 216 19.00 -2.63 -23.69
N ARG A 217 18.45 -1.42 -23.64
CA ARG A 217 19.16 -0.23 -24.10
C ARG A 217 20.24 0.12 -23.08
N THR A 218 21.46 -0.37 -23.30
CA THR A 218 22.62 -0.07 -22.45
C THR A 218 23.69 0.66 -23.28
N PRO A 219 24.37 1.68 -22.70
CA PRO A 219 24.61 1.84 -21.26
C PRO A 219 23.55 2.69 -20.50
N PRO A 220 23.50 2.63 -19.15
CA PRO A 220 22.46 3.28 -18.32
C PRO A 220 22.28 4.80 -18.52
N HIS A 221 23.30 5.50 -19.01
CA HIS A 221 23.22 6.93 -19.30
C HIS A 221 22.45 7.25 -20.61
N GLU A 222 22.24 6.25 -21.47
CA GLU A 222 21.39 6.35 -22.65
C GLU A 222 19.94 5.94 -22.36
N CYS A 223 19.67 5.41 -21.16
CA CYS A 223 18.34 5.27 -20.60
C CYS A 223 17.85 6.65 -20.16
N GLY A 224 17.30 7.41 -21.11
CA GLY A 224 16.96 8.83 -21.03
C GLY A 224 16.71 9.38 -19.61
N ILE A 225 17.50 10.38 -19.25
CA ILE A 225 17.19 11.29 -18.14
C ILE A 225 16.01 12.16 -18.62
N PHE A 226 14.79 11.84 -18.22
CA PHE A 226 13.75 12.86 -18.21
C PHE A 226 13.68 13.40 -16.78
N ALA A 227 14.39 14.52 -16.57
CA ALA A 227 14.18 15.33 -15.39
C ALA A 227 12.73 15.83 -15.43
N ILE A 228 11.93 15.47 -14.44
CA ILE A 228 10.71 16.23 -14.13
C ILE A 228 11.12 17.70 -14.08
N PRO A 229 10.41 18.63 -14.77
CA PRO A 229 10.70 20.05 -14.66
C PRO A 229 10.73 20.46 -13.18
N ARG A 230 11.91 20.89 -12.72
CA ARG A 230 12.16 21.33 -11.34
C ARG A 230 11.60 22.73 -11.13
N ASP A 231 10.29 22.88 -11.18
CA ASP A 231 9.63 24.12 -10.75
C ASP A 231 9.16 24.03 -9.27
N ILE A 232 9.88 23.27 -8.43
CA ILE A 232 9.53 23.05 -7.01
C ILE A 232 10.39 23.92 -6.05
N GLU A 233 11.08 24.96 -6.54
CA GLU A 233 11.85 25.87 -5.66
C GLU A 233 11.30 27.30 -5.56
N SER A 234 10.08 27.60 -6.04
CA SER A 234 9.55 28.99 -6.03
C SER A 234 8.18 29.21 -5.39
N ILE A 235 7.64 28.26 -4.62
CA ILE A 235 6.38 28.48 -3.85
C ILE A 235 6.61 28.40 -2.34
N GLU A 236 7.74 28.94 -1.87
CA GLU A 236 7.87 29.47 -0.50
C GLU A 236 8.22 30.96 -0.60
N SER A 237 7.19 31.80 -0.75
CA SER A 237 7.15 33.19 -0.28
C SER A 237 5.89 33.89 -0.81
N VAL A 238 4.76 33.57 -0.19
CA VAL A 238 3.64 34.52 -0.09
C VAL A 238 3.22 34.56 1.38
N GLU A 239 3.92 35.38 2.15
CA GLU A 239 3.31 36.19 3.22
C GLU A 239 3.28 37.65 2.74
#